data_AF-A0AA41MW16-F1
#
_entry.id   AF-A0AA41MW16-F1
#
_cell.length_a   1.000
_cell.length_b   1.000
_cell.length_c   1.000
_cell.angle_alpha   90.00
_cell.angle_beta   90.00
_cell.angle_gamma   90.00
#
_symmetry.space_group_name_H-M   'P 1'
#
loop_
_entity.id
_entity.type
_entity.pdbx_description
1 polymer ?
#
loop_
_entity_poly.entity_id
_entity_poly.type
_entity_poly.pdbx_seq_one_letter_code
_entity_poly.pdbx_strand_id
1 'polypeptide(L)'
;MLKLYFLFSLQLLVKEVFLDDLPKDFGAALDEYNMQVTKDFACFLLIVSKLADMKQEYQLPLSKISFTGKECEDSQLVSHLMNCKEGRTAISPFVCLSGNFDDVLLEPGTPSHVVLHTIGLNHIKAPVLWPQHFDNQGRRMSLNAYALDFYKHGSLVGLAQDNRLHEGDAYQLLKDFALTIKSISVSLRELCENEDDNVVLAFEQLSETFMEKFAQV
;
A
#
# COMPACT_ATOMS: atom_id res chain seq x y z
N MET A 1 -10.63 -6.93 -7.59
CA MET A 1 -10.17 -7.77 -8.71
C MET A 1 -9.11 -7.09 -9.58
N LEU A 2 -9.21 -5.80 -9.93
CA LEU A 2 -8.16 -5.13 -10.75
C LEU A 2 -6.77 -5.05 -10.08
N LYS A 3 -6.69 -4.75 -8.77
CA LYS A 3 -5.41 -4.76 -8.03
C LYS A 3 -4.76 -6.15 -7.97
N LEU A 4 -5.56 -7.22 -8.02
CA LEU A 4 -5.05 -8.58 -8.00
C LEU A 4 -4.52 -8.99 -9.37
N TYR A 5 -5.18 -8.58 -10.46
CA TYR A 5 -4.68 -8.80 -11.82
C TYR A 5 -3.36 -8.09 -12.07
N PHE A 6 -3.21 -6.82 -11.69
CA PHE A 6 -1.97 -6.07 -11.94
C PHE A 6 -0.76 -6.66 -11.20
N LEU A 7 -0.95 -7.10 -9.95
CA LEU A 7 0.10 -7.77 -9.16
C LEU A 7 0.43 -9.18 -9.69
N PHE A 8 -0.56 -9.93 -10.17
CA PHE A 8 -0.35 -11.30 -10.69
C PHE A 8 0.31 -11.28 -12.08
N SER A 9 -0.05 -10.33 -12.94
CA SER A 9 0.57 -10.17 -14.26
C SER A 9 2.04 -9.76 -14.17
N LEU A 10 2.42 -8.94 -13.17
CA LEU A 10 3.82 -8.56 -12.93
C LEU A 10 4.67 -9.67 -12.28
N GLN A 11 4.05 -10.63 -11.59
CA GLN A 11 4.76 -11.77 -10.99
C GLN A 11 5.21 -12.83 -12.02
N LEU A 12 4.69 -12.79 -13.25
CA LEU A 12 4.93 -13.81 -14.28
C LEU A 12 6.00 -13.43 -15.33
N LEU A 13 6.49 -12.19 -15.33
CA LEU A 13 7.56 -11.79 -16.24
C LEU A 13 8.88 -12.43 -15.81
N VAL A 14 9.47 -13.23 -16.70
CA VAL A 14 10.84 -13.72 -16.50
C VAL A 14 11.77 -12.51 -16.55
N LYS A 15 12.56 -12.34 -15.49
CA LYS A 15 13.23 -11.07 -15.17
C LYS A 15 14.63 -11.04 -15.77
N GLU A 16 14.77 -10.59 -17.02
CA GLU A 16 16.09 -10.23 -17.58
C GLU A 16 16.42 -8.73 -17.39
N VAL A 17 15.41 -7.85 -17.45
CA VAL A 17 15.60 -6.40 -17.26
C VAL A 17 14.91 -5.91 -15.98
N PHE A 18 15.72 -5.39 -15.05
CA PHE A 18 15.26 -4.91 -13.75
C PHE A 18 15.14 -3.40 -13.71
N LEU A 19 14.16 -2.91 -12.96
CA LEU A 19 14.05 -1.49 -12.66
C LEU A 19 15.07 -1.11 -11.58
N ASP A 20 15.82 -0.04 -11.83
CA ASP A 20 16.77 0.51 -10.87
C ASP A 20 16.07 1.03 -9.60
N ASP A 21 16.86 1.19 -8.54
CA ASP A 21 16.38 1.80 -7.30
C ASP A 21 15.91 3.23 -7.55
N LEU A 22 14.81 3.59 -6.88
CA LEU A 22 14.29 4.95 -6.94
C LEU A 22 15.37 5.93 -6.44
N PRO A 23 15.58 7.09 -7.10
CA PRO A 23 16.54 8.07 -6.64
C PRO A 23 16.26 8.48 -5.19
N LYS A 24 17.30 8.79 -4.42
CA LYS A 24 17.19 9.02 -2.96
C LYS A 24 16.15 10.09 -2.62
N ASP A 25 16.13 11.16 -3.39
CA ASP A 25 15.29 12.33 -3.21
C ASP A 25 13.80 11.95 -3.38
N PHE A 26 13.53 11.06 -4.33
CA PHE A 26 12.20 10.53 -4.62
C PHE A 26 11.78 9.49 -3.56
N GLY A 27 12.74 8.68 -3.09
CA GLY A 27 12.53 7.78 -1.96
C GLY A 27 12.14 8.54 -0.69
N ALA A 28 12.84 9.65 -0.39
CA ALA A 28 12.52 10.50 0.75
C ALA A 28 11.12 11.13 0.63
N ALA A 29 10.74 11.63 -0.56
CA ALA A 29 9.40 12.17 -0.79
C ALA A 29 8.30 11.09 -0.65
N LEU A 30 8.58 9.87 -1.11
CA LEU A 30 7.67 8.73 -0.96
C LEU A 30 7.48 8.31 0.51
N ASP A 31 8.58 8.29 1.27
CA ASP A 31 8.54 7.98 2.70
C ASP A 31 7.79 9.07 3.48
N GLU A 32 7.98 10.34 3.12
CA GLU A 32 7.22 11.46 3.68
C GLU A 32 5.72 11.32 3.39
N TYR A 33 5.35 11.05 2.14
CA TYR A 33 3.97 10.77 1.76
C TYR A 33 3.36 9.62 2.56
N ASN A 34 4.06 8.47 2.63
CA ASN A 34 3.60 7.29 3.36
C ASN A 34 3.42 7.58 4.85
N MET A 35 4.33 8.35 5.44
CA MET A 35 4.23 8.76 6.84
C MET A 35 3.00 9.67 7.07
N GLN A 36 2.74 10.61 6.17
CA GLN A 36 1.54 11.48 6.25
C GLN A 36 0.25 10.67 6.13
N VAL A 37 0.14 9.82 5.11
CA VAL A 37 -1.01 8.92 4.92
C VAL A 37 -1.24 8.02 6.12
N THR A 38 -0.17 7.46 6.67
CA THR A 38 -0.24 6.59 7.86
C THR A 38 -0.76 7.36 9.07
N LYS A 39 -0.27 8.57 9.31
CA LYS A 39 -0.76 9.44 10.39
C LYS A 39 -2.24 9.79 10.24
N ASP A 40 -2.65 10.20 9.04
CA ASP A 40 -4.05 10.55 8.77
C ASP A 40 -4.98 9.35 8.96
N PHE A 41 -4.55 8.18 8.47
CA PHE A 41 -5.32 6.95 8.62
C PHE A 41 -5.37 6.47 10.08
N ALA A 42 -4.28 6.59 10.83
CA ALA A 42 -4.23 6.31 12.27
C ALA A 42 -5.19 7.23 13.04
N CYS A 43 -5.19 8.53 12.76
CA CYS A 43 -6.13 9.49 13.32
C CYS A 43 -7.58 9.11 13.02
N PHE A 44 -7.86 8.74 11.76
CA PHE A 44 -9.18 8.24 11.37
C PHE A 44 -9.59 7.00 12.18
N LEU A 45 -8.70 6.00 12.31
CA LEU A 45 -8.94 4.80 13.11
C LEU A 45 -9.25 5.15 14.57
N LEU A 46 -8.47 6.03 15.19
CA LEU A 46 -8.70 6.50 16.56
C LEU A 46 -10.07 7.17 16.75
N ILE A 47 -10.51 7.95 15.76
CA ILE A 47 -11.82 8.61 15.80
C ILE A 47 -12.94 7.59 15.70
N VAL A 48 -12.91 6.70 14.70
CA VAL A 48 -13.99 5.72 14.50
C VAL A 48 -14.05 4.68 15.62
N SER A 49 -12.92 4.39 16.26
CA SER A 49 -12.86 3.48 17.42
C SER A 49 -13.69 3.96 18.60
N LYS A 50 -13.83 5.28 18.78
CA LYS A 50 -14.69 5.85 19.82
C LYS A 50 -16.18 5.57 19.59
N LEU A 51 -16.56 5.18 18.38
CA LEU A 51 -17.92 4.82 17.99
C LEU A 51 -18.14 3.30 17.97
N ALA A 52 -17.11 2.51 18.26
CA ALA A 52 -17.18 1.05 18.21
C ALA A 52 -18.05 0.46 19.33
N ASP A 53 -18.74 -0.65 19.03
CA ASP A 53 -19.49 -1.41 20.04
C ASP A 53 -18.54 -2.26 20.90
N MET A 54 -18.02 -1.64 21.96
CA MET A 54 -17.08 -2.27 22.87
C MET A 54 -17.63 -3.53 23.56
N LYS A 55 -18.96 -3.77 23.56
CA LYS A 55 -19.52 -5.00 24.15
C LYS A 55 -19.01 -6.25 23.45
N GLN A 56 -18.82 -6.19 22.13
CA GLN A 56 -18.30 -7.32 21.37
C GLN A 56 -16.79 -7.49 21.56
N GLU A 57 -16.07 -6.39 21.73
CA GLU A 57 -14.62 -6.40 21.99
C GLU A 57 -14.26 -7.02 23.34
N TYR A 58 -15.17 -6.92 24.31
CA TYR A 58 -14.98 -7.54 25.63
C TYR A 58 -15.51 -8.97 25.75
N GLN A 59 -15.74 -9.63 24.61
CA GLN A 59 -16.14 -11.03 24.55
C GLN A 59 -15.09 -11.85 23.81
N LEU A 60 -14.91 -13.10 24.22
CA LEU A 60 -14.06 -14.03 23.50
C LEU A 60 -14.63 -14.27 22.08
N PRO A 61 -13.81 -14.17 21.00
CA PRO A 61 -14.31 -14.17 19.62
C PRO A 61 -15.18 -15.37 19.25
N LEU A 62 -14.85 -16.56 19.76
CA LEU A 62 -15.52 -17.82 19.44
C LEU A 62 -16.64 -18.17 20.44
N SER A 63 -16.35 -18.13 21.74
CA SER A 63 -17.29 -18.59 22.78
C SER A 63 -18.27 -17.51 23.24
N LYS A 64 -18.03 -16.24 22.87
CA LYS A 64 -18.82 -15.07 23.30
C LYS A 64 -18.89 -14.87 24.81
N ILE A 65 -18.01 -15.54 25.56
CA ILE A 65 -17.88 -15.36 27.01
C ILE A 65 -17.31 -13.97 27.26
N SER A 66 -18.00 -13.17 28.06
CA SER A 66 -17.51 -11.86 28.51
C SER A 66 -16.35 -12.03 29.47
N PHE A 67 -15.29 -11.23 29.29
CA PHE A 67 -14.16 -11.16 30.20
C PHE A 67 -14.11 -9.84 30.99
N THR A 68 -15.19 -9.06 30.97
CA THR A 68 -15.34 -7.90 31.87
C THR A 68 -15.57 -8.37 33.30
N GLY A 69 -14.50 -8.48 34.09
CA GLY A 69 -14.55 -8.80 35.53
C GLY A 69 -14.59 -7.56 36.41
N LYS A 70 -14.97 -7.71 37.69
CA LYS A 70 -14.78 -6.67 38.71
C LYS A 70 -13.28 -6.44 38.92
N GLU A 71 -12.87 -5.17 39.08
CA GLU A 71 -11.49 -4.84 39.39
C GLU A 71 -11.04 -5.59 40.66
N CYS A 72 -9.94 -6.34 40.56
CA CYS A 72 -9.31 -6.95 41.72
C CYS A 72 -8.40 -5.88 42.35
N GLU A 73 -8.93 -5.15 43.31
CA GLU A 73 -8.23 -4.02 43.95
C GLU A 73 -7.12 -4.48 44.91
N ASP A 74 -7.08 -5.76 45.28
CA ASP A 74 -6.24 -6.28 46.38
C ASP A 74 -4.81 -6.66 45.97
N SER A 75 -4.38 -6.42 44.72
CA SER A 75 -3.09 -6.90 44.21
C SER A 75 -2.21 -5.80 43.63
N GLN A 76 -0.97 -5.71 44.14
CA GLN A 76 0.07 -4.83 43.59
C GLN A 76 0.33 -5.10 42.09
N LEU A 77 0.25 -6.36 41.65
CA LEU A 77 0.39 -6.72 40.24
C LEU A 77 -0.73 -6.12 39.38
N VAL A 78 -1.97 -6.15 39.87
CA VAL A 78 -3.12 -5.57 39.16
C VAL A 78 -2.96 -4.05 39.09
N SER A 79 -2.55 -3.39 40.18
CA SER A 79 -2.28 -1.93 40.14
C SER A 79 -1.15 -1.56 39.17
N HIS A 80 -0.11 -2.40 39.06
CA HIS A 80 0.99 -2.19 38.12
C HIS A 80 0.52 -2.37 36.67
N LEU A 81 -0.25 -3.41 36.35
CA LEU A 81 -0.81 -3.67 35.02
C LEU A 81 -1.87 -2.64 34.61
N MET A 82 -2.65 -2.14 35.58
CA MET A 82 -3.70 -1.13 35.37
C MET A 82 -3.16 0.30 35.33
N ASN A 83 -1.88 0.54 35.66
CA ASN A 83 -1.26 1.85 35.46
C ASN A 83 -1.00 2.14 33.96
N CYS A 84 -1.05 1.12 33.09
CA CYS A 84 -0.88 1.25 31.64
C CYS A 84 -2.20 1.61 30.92
N LYS A 85 -2.99 2.56 31.46
CA LYS A 85 -4.32 2.93 30.91
C LYS A 85 -4.26 3.78 29.63
N GLU A 86 -3.12 4.39 29.34
CA GLU A 86 -2.97 5.29 28.20
C GLU A 86 -2.78 4.50 26.89
N GLY A 87 -3.37 5.00 25.79
CA GLY A 87 -3.17 4.45 24.45
C GLY A 87 -4.00 3.21 24.07
N ARG A 88 -5.17 2.98 24.70
CA ARG A 88 -6.05 1.84 24.39
C ARG A 88 -7.38 2.30 23.79
N THR A 89 -7.34 2.96 22.64
CA THR A 89 -8.56 3.45 21.98
C THR A 89 -8.94 2.55 20.82
N ALA A 90 -8.00 2.31 19.92
CA ALA A 90 -8.25 1.65 18.64
C ALA A 90 -7.69 0.24 18.57
N ILE A 91 -6.90 -0.17 19.56
CA ILE A 91 -6.26 -1.48 19.61
C ILE A 91 -7.09 -2.50 20.38
N SER A 92 -7.08 -3.74 19.89
CA SER A 92 -7.72 -4.87 20.55
C SER A 92 -7.18 -5.06 21.98
N PRO A 93 -8.07 -5.33 22.98
CA PRO A 93 -7.63 -5.66 24.34
C PRO A 93 -6.64 -6.81 24.40
N PHE A 94 -6.75 -7.81 23.51
CA PHE A 94 -5.83 -8.95 23.44
C PHE A 94 -4.43 -8.54 22.98
N VAL A 95 -4.37 -7.60 22.04
CA VAL A 95 -3.10 -7.10 21.50
C VAL A 95 -2.43 -6.18 22.52
N CYS A 96 -3.19 -5.42 23.30
CA CYS A 96 -2.67 -4.62 24.41
C CYS A 96 -1.92 -5.46 25.45
N LEU A 97 -2.29 -6.73 25.65
CA LEU A 97 -1.58 -7.63 26.59
C LEU A 97 -0.15 -7.96 26.14
N SER A 98 0.18 -7.73 24.87
CA SER A 98 1.55 -7.87 24.34
C SER A 98 2.38 -6.59 24.42
N GLY A 99 1.83 -5.52 25.01
CA GLY A 99 2.50 -4.22 25.13
C GLY A 99 2.34 -3.31 23.89
N ASN A 100 1.46 -3.67 22.96
CA ASN A 100 1.16 -2.87 21.77
C ASN A 100 -0.04 -1.95 22.04
N PHE A 101 0.13 -0.65 21.81
CA PHE A 101 -0.90 0.38 22.04
C PHE A 101 -1.16 1.20 20.77
N ASP A 102 -1.95 2.28 20.89
CA ASP A 102 -2.38 3.13 19.78
C ASP A 102 -1.21 3.69 18.95
N ASP A 103 0.00 3.81 19.53
CA ASP A 103 1.23 4.26 18.86
C ASP A 103 1.67 3.34 17.72
N VAL A 104 1.38 2.05 17.81
CA VAL A 104 1.64 1.08 16.73
C VAL A 104 0.93 1.49 15.44
N LEU A 105 -0.21 2.18 15.51
CA LEU A 105 -0.92 2.64 14.31
C LEU A 105 -0.14 3.67 13.49
N LEU A 106 0.90 4.29 14.06
CA LEU A 106 1.77 5.23 13.34
C LEU A 106 2.82 4.51 12.49
N GLU A 107 2.97 3.20 12.64
CA GLU A 107 3.91 2.39 11.85
C GLU A 107 3.25 1.89 10.56
N PRO A 108 3.82 2.23 9.39
CA PRO A 108 3.37 1.69 8.12
C PRO A 108 3.45 0.16 8.14
N GLY A 109 2.39 -0.51 7.68
CA GLY A 109 2.38 -1.98 7.57
C GLY A 109 1.96 -2.70 8.85
N THR A 110 1.46 -1.97 9.85
CA THR A 110 0.82 -2.53 11.04
C THR A 110 -0.17 -3.65 10.69
N PRO A 111 -0.09 -4.83 11.34
CA PRO A 111 -0.97 -5.94 11.02
C PRO A 111 -2.45 -5.64 11.26
N SER A 112 -3.30 -6.28 10.46
CA SER A 112 -4.76 -6.08 10.45
C SER A 112 -5.46 -6.31 11.78
N HIS A 113 -4.94 -7.28 12.51
CA HIS A 113 -5.56 -7.84 13.71
C HIS A 113 -5.23 -7.02 14.96
N VAL A 114 -4.45 -5.95 14.81
CA VAL A 114 -4.07 -5.04 15.89
C VAL A 114 -5.26 -4.16 16.28
N VAL A 115 -6.06 -3.71 15.31
CA VAL A 115 -7.21 -2.81 15.50
C VAL A 115 -8.44 -3.56 16.05
N LEU A 116 -9.34 -2.84 16.74
CA LEU A 116 -10.65 -3.37 17.17
C LEU A 116 -11.40 -4.06 16.02
N HIS A 117 -11.86 -5.29 16.26
CA HIS A 117 -12.52 -6.12 15.27
C HIS A 117 -13.84 -5.51 14.75
N THR A 118 -14.58 -4.86 15.64
CA THR A 118 -15.88 -4.22 15.41
C THR A 118 -15.84 -3.08 14.41
N ILE A 119 -14.67 -2.46 14.19
CA ILE A 119 -14.51 -1.40 13.20
C ILE A 119 -14.56 -1.99 11.78
N GLY A 120 -14.14 -3.24 11.58
CA GLY A 120 -14.13 -3.89 10.26
C GLY A 120 -13.19 -3.22 9.24
N LEU A 121 -12.33 -2.30 9.70
CA LEU A 121 -11.32 -1.62 8.92
C LEU A 121 -9.93 -2.08 9.35
N ASN A 122 -8.99 -2.02 8.42
CA ASN A 122 -7.67 -2.60 8.55
C ASN A 122 -6.66 -1.60 7.97
N HIS A 123 -5.51 -1.45 8.62
CA HIS A 123 -4.40 -0.62 8.19
C HIS A 123 -3.90 -0.94 6.77
N ILE A 124 -4.09 -2.18 6.28
CA ILE A 124 -3.78 -2.57 4.89
C ILE A 124 -4.62 -1.79 3.86
N LYS A 125 -5.74 -1.18 4.27
CA LYS A 125 -6.58 -0.34 3.40
C LYS A 125 -6.03 1.09 3.24
N ALA A 126 -5.05 1.51 4.05
CA ALA A 126 -4.40 2.80 3.87
C ALA A 126 -3.72 2.86 2.48
N PRO A 127 -3.83 3.97 1.74
CA PRO A 127 -3.24 4.11 0.42
C PRO A 127 -1.72 4.38 0.48
N VAL A 128 -0.98 3.57 1.23
CA VAL A 128 0.49 3.62 1.30
C VAL A 128 1.11 2.94 0.08
N LEU A 129 2.22 3.50 -0.41
CA LEU A 129 2.96 3.04 -1.58
C LEU A 129 4.26 2.38 -1.13
N TRP A 130 4.38 1.07 -1.35
CA TRP A 130 5.57 0.32 -0.93
C TRP A 130 6.67 0.40 -1.99
N PRO A 131 7.84 1.01 -1.71
CA PRO A 131 8.92 1.13 -2.68
C PRO A 131 9.56 -0.22 -3.02
N GLN A 132 9.47 -1.20 -2.11
CA GLN A 132 10.09 -2.50 -2.25
C GLN A 132 9.11 -3.58 -1.82
N HIS A 133 9.08 -4.67 -2.58
CA HIS A 133 8.38 -5.88 -2.21
C HIS A 133 9.38 -6.93 -1.75
N PHE A 134 8.99 -7.74 -0.77
CA PHE A 134 9.76 -8.87 -0.28
C PHE A 134 8.92 -10.14 -0.41
N ASP A 135 9.57 -11.25 -0.73
CA ASP A 135 8.90 -12.54 -0.70
C ASP A 135 8.74 -13.07 0.74
N ASN A 136 8.07 -14.22 0.90
CA ASN A 136 7.84 -14.82 2.21
C ASN A 136 9.13 -15.28 2.93
N GLN A 137 10.28 -15.22 2.25
CA GLN A 137 11.61 -15.53 2.80
C GLN A 137 12.40 -14.26 3.12
N GLY A 138 11.81 -13.08 2.95
CA GLY A 138 12.46 -11.78 3.17
C GLY A 138 13.41 -11.38 2.05
N ARG A 139 13.36 -12.03 0.87
CA ARG A 139 14.20 -11.65 -0.28
C ARG A 139 13.53 -10.52 -1.05
N ARG A 140 14.31 -9.51 -1.39
CA ARG A 140 13.84 -8.37 -2.19
C ARG A 140 13.38 -8.85 -3.57
N MET A 141 12.15 -8.46 -3.93
CA MET A 141 11.55 -8.72 -5.24
C MET A 141 11.76 -7.50 -6.12
N SER A 142 12.73 -7.57 -7.04
CA SER A 142 12.92 -6.54 -8.06
C SER A 142 11.74 -6.46 -9.02
N LEU A 143 11.39 -5.25 -9.43
CA LEU A 143 10.37 -4.97 -10.44
C LEU A 143 10.96 -5.13 -11.84
N ASN A 144 10.11 -5.55 -12.78
CA ASN A 144 10.47 -5.67 -14.18
C ASN A 144 10.40 -4.29 -14.87
N ALA A 145 11.36 -3.95 -15.72
CA ALA A 145 11.45 -2.67 -16.40
C ALA A 145 10.88 -2.65 -17.84
N TYR A 146 10.04 -3.61 -18.23
CA TYR A 146 9.52 -3.79 -19.60
C TYR A 146 9.03 -2.48 -20.24
N ALA A 147 8.31 -1.65 -19.51
CA ALA A 147 7.77 -0.40 -20.02
C ALA A 147 8.86 0.64 -20.31
N LEU A 148 9.87 0.72 -19.45
CA LEU A 148 11.03 1.60 -19.63
C LEU A 148 11.91 1.12 -20.78
N ASP A 149 12.11 -0.19 -20.87
CA ASP A 149 12.86 -0.84 -21.95
C ASP A 149 12.21 -0.57 -23.31
N PHE A 150 10.90 -0.80 -23.41
CA PHE A 150 10.12 -0.43 -24.59
C PHE A 150 10.20 1.07 -24.88
N TYR A 151 10.07 1.93 -23.85
CA TYR A 151 10.16 3.38 -24.05
C TYR A 151 11.52 3.79 -24.61
N LYS A 152 12.62 3.12 -24.25
CA LYS A 152 13.96 3.40 -24.80
C LYS A 152 14.12 2.85 -26.23
N HIS A 153 13.68 1.63 -26.49
CA HIS A 153 14.06 0.88 -27.70
C HIS A 153 12.94 0.72 -28.74
N GLY A 154 11.67 0.79 -28.36
CA GLY A 154 10.50 0.68 -29.24
C GLY A 154 10.26 -0.72 -29.83
N SER A 155 10.88 -1.77 -29.28
CA SER A 155 10.82 -3.13 -29.83
C SER A 155 9.88 -4.04 -29.04
N LEU A 156 8.73 -4.40 -29.61
CA LEU A 156 7.82 -5.41 -29.05
C LEU A 156 8.46 -6.81 -29.07
N VAL A 157 9.11 -7.16 -30.19
CA VAL A 157 9.74 -8.47 -30.38
C VAL A 157 10.88 -8.67 -29.38
N GLY A 158 11.73 -7.66 -29.20
CA GLY A 158 12.82 -7.70 -28.21
C GLY A 158 12.27 -7.88 -26.79
N LEU A 159 11.28 -7.08 -26.42
CA LEU A 159 10.61 -7.18 -25.13
C LEU A 159 10.00 -8.58 -24.91
N ALA A 160 9.32 -9.14 -25.90
CA ALA A 160 8.71 -10.47 -25.80
C ALA A 160 9.77 -11.57 -25.61
N GLN A 161 10.90 -11.47 -26.32
CA GLN A 161 12.00 -12.42 -26.20
C GLN A 161 12.68 -12.35 -24.82
N ASP A 162 13.10 -11.16 -24.40
CA ASP A 162 13.84 -10.95 -23.14
C ASP A 162 12.99 -11.30 -21.91
N ASN A 163 11.68 -11.08 -21.98
CA ASN A 163 10.74 -11.38 -20.89
C ASN A 163 10.09 -12.77 -21.01
N ARG A 164 10.42 -13.53 -22.06
CA ARG A 164 9.85 -14.86 -22.39
C ARG A 164 8.32 -14.87 -22.45
N LEU A 165 7.76 -13.85 -23.10
CA LEU A 165 6.34 -13.68 -23.31
C LEU A 165 5.94 -14.06 -24.73
N HIS A 166 4.67 -14.39 -24.91
CA HIS A 166 4.08 -14.33 -26.24
C HIS A 166 3.94 -12.87 -26.67
N GLU A 167 4.21 -12.56 -27.95
CA GLU A 167 4.12 -11.19 -28.48
C GLU A 167 2.76 -10.55 -28.26
N GLY A 168 1.67 -11.33 -28.33
CA GLY A 168 0.33 -10.86 -28.01
C GLY A 168 0.17 -10.39 -26.57
N ASP A 169 0.77 -11.09 -25.61
CA ASP A 169 0.74 -10.72 -24.18
C ASP A 169 1.60 -9.49 -23.92
N ALA A 170 2.79 -9.44 -24.54
CA ALA A 170 3.68 -8.28 -24.53
C ALA A 170 2.96 -7.03 -25.08
N TYR A 171 2.23 -7.18 -26.19
CA TYR A 171 1.44 -6.11 -26.78
C TYR A 171 0.35 -5.61 -25.83
N GLN A 172 -0.40 -6.50 -25.18
CA GLN A 172 -1.42 -6.09 -24.21
C GLN A 172 -0.80 -5.37 -23.00
N LEU A 173 0.34 -5.83 -22.49
CA LEU A 173 1.02 -5.14 -21.38
C LEU A 173 1.43 -3.71 -21.74
N LEU A 174 1.95 -3.51 -22.95
CA LEU A 174 2.30 -2.18 -23.45
C LEU A 174 1.05 -1.33 -23.69
N LYS A 175 -0.02 -1.91 -24.24
CA LYS A 175 -1.29 -1.23 -24.45
C LYS A 175 -1.89 -0.75 -23.14
N ASP A 176 -1.95 -1.62 -22.13
CA ASP A 176 -2.48 -1.31 -20.81
C ASP A 176 -1.66 -0.21 -20.14
N PHE A 177 -0.34 -0.27 -20.25
CA PHE A 177 0.54 0.77 -19.73
C PHE A 177 0.34 2.11 -20.46
N ALA A 178 0.21 2.09 -21.79
CA ALA A 178 -0.02 3.29 -22.60
C ALA A 178 -1.34 3.98 -22.23
N LEU A 179 -2.42 3.20 -22.07
CA LEU A 179 -3.71 3.70 -21.61
C LEU A 179 -3.65 4.22 -20.16
N THR A 180 -2.85 3.58 -19.30
CA THR A 180 -2.64 4.01 -17.91
C THR A 180 -1.95 5.37 -17.87
N ILE A 181 -0.85 5.55 -18.60
CA ILE A 181 -0.17 6.86 -18.68
C ILE A 181 -1.12 7.92 -19.25
N LYS A 182 -1.88 7.59 -20.31
CA LYS A 182 -2.83 8.53 -20.89
C LYS A 182 -3.89 8.96 -19.88
N SER A 183 -4.42 8.03 -19.11
CA SER A 183 -5.37 8.33 -18.03
C SER A 183 -4.75 9.26 -16.98
N ILE A 184 -3.52 9.01 -16.56
CA ILE A 184 -2.82 9.85 -15.57
C ILE A 184 -2.62 11.26 -16.13
N SER A 185 -2.15 11.37 -17.38
CA SER A 185 -1.94 12.66 -18.06
C SER A 185 -3.23 13.47 -18.14
N VAL A 186 -4.34 12.85 -18.56
CA VAL A 186 -5.65 13.52 -18.62
C VAL A 186 -6.12 13.95 -17.23
N SER A 187 -6.03 13.08 -16.23
CA SER A 187 -6.44 13.42 -14.86
C SER A 187 -5.59 14.55 -14.26
N LEU A 188 -4.28 14.57 -14.49
CA LEU A 188 -3.43 15.67 -14.04
C LEU A 188 -3.80 16.99 -14.72
N ARG A 189 -4.08 16.98 -16.02
CA ARG A 189 -4.51 18.15 -16.78
C ARG A 189 -5.87 18.67 -16.30
N GLU A 190 -6.79 17.80 -15.92
CA GLU A 190 -8.12 18.19 -15.43
C GLU A 190 -8.11 18.67 -13.96
N LEU A 191 -7.24 18.10 -13.12
CA LEU A 191 -7.20 18.40 -11.69
C LEU A 191 -6.24 19.55 -11.33
N CYS A 192 -5.25 19.84 -12.17
CA CYS A 192 -4.30 20.90 -11.92
C CYS A 192 -4.80 22.23 -12.51
N GLU A 193 -4.91 23.26 -11.67
CA GLU A 193 -5.30 24.61 -12.11
C GLU A 193 -4.19 25.31 -12.93
N ASN A 194 -2.93 24.90 -12.73
CA ASN A 194 -1.79 25.46 -13.44
C ASN A 194 -1.45 24.59 -14.67
N GLU A 195 -1.89 25.05 -15.85
CA GLU A 195 -1.62 24.36 -17.11
C GLU A 195 -0.13 24.28 -17.47
N ASP A 196 0.70 25.18 -16.93
CA ASP A 196 2.14 25.26 -17.17
C ASP A 196 2.95 24.52 -16.08
N ASP A 197 2.31 23.71 -15.24
CA ASP A 197 3.01 22.90 -14.25
C ASP A 197 3.93 21.86 -14.92
N ASN A 198 5.18 21.79 -14.46
CA ASN A 198 6.21 20.92 -15.04
C ASN A 198 5.81 19.44 -14.99
N VAL A 199 5.07 18.99 -13.96
CA VAL A 199 4.62 17.60 -13.84
C VAL A 199 3.54 17.31 -14.86
N VAL A 200 2.59 18.23 -15.04
CA VAL A 200 1.51 18.10 -16.04
C VAL A 200 2.12 17.98 -17.44
N LEU A 201 3.02 18.90 -17.80
CA LEU A 201 3.70 18.90 -19.11
C LEU A 201 4.55 17.64 -19.32
N ALA A 202 5.27 17.18 -18.30
CA ALA A 202 6.08 15.97 -18.39
C ALA A 202 5.24 14.72 -18.64
N PHE A 203 4.09 14.57 -17.97
CA PHE A 203 3.19 13.42 -18.18
C PHE A 203 2.46 13.46 -19.51
N GLU A 204 2.12 14.66 -20.02
CA GLU A 204 1.57 14.81 -21.36
C GLU A 204 2.59 14.39 -22.43
N GLN A 205 3.80 14.95 -22.37
CA GLN A 205 4.88 14.58 -23.30
C GLN A 205 5.19 13.08 -23.23
N LEU A 206 5.25 12.51 -22.02
CA LEU A 206 5.47 11.07 -21.83
C LEU A 206 4.34 10.26 -22.47
N SER A 207 3.08 10.65 -22.25
CA SER A 207 1.92 9.96 -22.83
C SER A 207 1.95 9.98 -24.35
N GLU A 208 2.25 11.12 -24.96
CA GLU A 208 2.31 11.29 -26.41
C GLU A 208 3.45 10.46 -27.00
N THR A 209 4.65 10.64 -26.47
CA THR A 209 5.85 9.93 -26.95
C THR A 209 5.68 8.42 -26.83
N PHE A 210 5.10 7.93 -25.72
CA PHE A 210 4.87 6.50 -25.53
C PHE A 210 3.84 5.96 -26.53
N MET A 211 2.74 6.67 -26.74
CA MET A 211 1.70 6.29 -27.71
C MET A 211 2.21 6.30 -29.15
N GLU A 212 3.04 7.27 -29.52
CA GLU A 212 3.68 7.33 -30.85
C GLU A 212 4.55 6.10 -31.10
N LYS A 213 5.37 5.71 -30.12
CA LYS A 213 6.17 4.48 -30.21
C LYS A 213 5.29 3.24 -30.28
N PHE A 214 4.27 3.16 -29.44
CA PHE A 214 3.33 2.04 -29.42
C PHE A 214 2.56 1.87 -30.74
N ALA A 215 2.22 2.96 -31.42
CA ALA A 215 1.52 2.93 -32.70
C ALA A 215 2.36 2.40 -33.87
N GLN A 216 3.68 2.28 -33.70
CA GLN A 216 4.62 1.81 -34.72
C GLN A 216 4.86 0.29 -34.65
N VAL A 217 4.22 -0.42 -33.72
CA VAL A 217 4.50 -1.84 -33.42
C VAL A 217 3.30 -2.74 -33.59
#